data_AF-A0A359KQ98-F1
#
_entry.id   AF-A0A359KQ98-F1
#
_cell.length_a   1.000
_cell.length_b   1.000
_cell.length_c   1.000
_cell.angle_alpha   90.00
_cell.angle_beta   90.00
_cell.angle_gamma   90.00
#
_symmetry.space_group_name_H-M   'P 1'
#
loop_
_entity.id
_entity.type
_entity.pdbx_description
1 polymer ?
#
loop_
_entity_poly.entity_id
_entity_poly.type
_entity_poly.pdbx_seq_one_letter_code
_entity_poly.pdbx_strand_id
1 'polypeptide(L)' 'MTGRVVSGKHRDEDAAIETSLRPRRLADYIGQDKVKDTLSIFIEAALARGEP' A
#
# COMPACT_ATOMS: atom_id res chain seq x y z
N MET A 1 -21.27 -26.23 -15.93
CA MET A 1 -21.06 -25.52 -14.65
C MET A 1 -19.59 -25.61 -14.29
N THR A 2 -18.81 -24.56 -14.56
CA THR A 2 -17.40 -24.48 -14.12
C THR A 2 -17.05 -23.00 -13.91
N GLY A 3 -17.77 -22.36 -12.98
CA GLY A 3 -17.40 -21.03 -12.48
C GLY A 3 -16.33 -21.19 -11.41
N ARG A 4 -15.25 -20.39 -11.49
CA ARG A 4 -14.18 -20.41 -10.48
C ARG A 4 -14.74 -19.98 -9.13
N VAL A 5 -14.52 -20.78 -8.09
CA VAL A 5 -15.01 -20.52 -6.72
C VAL A 5 -14.41 -19.23 -6.13
N VAL A 6 -13.21 -18.85 -6.57
CA VAL A 6 -12.52 -17.63 -6.14
C VAL A 6 -12.27 -16.71 -7.32
N SER A 7 -12.73 -15.45 -7.21
CA SER A 7 -12.50 -14.38 -8.17
C SER A 7 -11.49 -13.37 -7.58
N GLY A 8 -10.53 -12.90 -8.36
CA GLY A 8 -9.63 -11.80 -7.97
C GLY A 8 -10.21 -10.41 -8.25
N LYS A 9 -11.49 -10.33 -8.65
CA LYS A 9 -12.18 -9.05 -8.83
C LYS A 9 -12.51 -8.45 -7.48
N HIS A 10 -12.18 -7.19 -7.29
CA HIS A 10 -12.60 -6.40 -6.15
C HIS A 10 -14.13 -6.44 -6.01
N ARG A 11 -14.57 -6.70 -4.78
CA ARG A 11 -15.95 -6.54 -4.34
C ARG A 11 -16.02 -5.37 -3.37
N ASP A 12 -17.21 -4.80 -3.23
CA ASP A 12 -17.42 -3.66 -2.31
C ASP A 12 -17.10 -4.02 -0.85
N GLU A 13 -17.34 -5.28 -0.48
CA GLU A 13 -16.98 -5.86 0.83
C GLU A 13 -15.45 -5.92 1.07
N ASP A 14 -14.64 -6.07 0.02
CA ASP A 14 -13.18 -6.10 0.14
C ASP A 14 -12.63 -4.72 0.49
N ALA A 15 -13.27 -3.64 0.02
CA ALA A 15 -12.81 -2.27 0.22
C ALA A 15 -12.79 -1.87 1.71
N ALA A 16 -13.85 -2.22 2.45
CA ALA A 16 -13.95 -1.92 3.87
C ALA A 16 -12.87 -2.64 4.69
N ILE A 17 -12.55 -3.89 4.31
CA ILE A 17 -11.55 -4.72 4.99
C ILE A 17 -10.14 -4.23 4.66
N GLU A 18 -9.83 -3.97 3.39
CA GLU A 18 -8.50 -3.52 2.97
C GLU A 18 -8.07 -2.20 3.64
N THR A 19 -9.00 -1.26 3.84
CA THR A 19 -8.68 0.00 4.55
C THR A 19 -8.16 -0.24 5.96
N SER A 20 -8.66 -1.26 6.66
CA SER A 20 -8.20 -1.60 8.02
C SER A 20 -6.84 -2.32 8.05
N LEU A 21 -6.50 -3.04 6.97
CA LEU A 21 -5.27 -3.83 6.86
C LEU A 21 -4.08 -3.03 6.32
N ARG A 22 -4.34 -1.94 5.59
CA ARG A 22 -3.29 -1.12 4.99
C ARG A 22 -2.59 -0.26 6.07
N PRO A 23 -1.26 -0.35 6.18
CA PRO A 23 -0.49 0.49 7.08
C PRO A 23 -0.68 1.98 6.76
N ARG A 24 -0.76 2.82 7.79
CA ARG A 24 -0.97 4.28 7.62
C ARG A 24 0.33 5.06 7.41
N ARG A 25 1.46 4.49 7.84
CA ARG A 25 2.79 5.07 7.68
C ARG A 25 3.67 4.10 6.92
N LEU A 26 4.62 4.63 6.15
CA LEU A 26 5.61 3.82 5.44
C LEU A 26 6.40 2.91 6.40
N ALA A 27 6.68 3.40 7.62
CA ALA A 27 7.37 2.64 8.67
C ALA A 27 6.56 1.45 9.21
N ASP A 28 5.22 1.51 9.13
CA ASP A 28 4.33 0.44 9.58
C ASP A 28 4.25 -0.70 8.53
N TYR A 29 4.83 -0.50 7.34
CA TYR A 29 4.83 -1.49 6.28
C TYR A 29 5.84 -2.62 6.55
N ILE A 30 5.32 -3.84 6.63
CA ILE A 30 6.08 -5.02 7.02
C ILE A 30 6.90 -5.53 5.83
N GLY A 31 8.21 -5.66 6.02
CA GLY A 31 9.16 -6.08 4.99
C GLY A 31 9.45 -5.01 3.94
N GLN A 32 9.99 -5.43 2.79
CA GLN A 32 10.39 -4.55 1.67
C GLN A 32 11.37 -3.44 2.06
N ASP A 33 12.35 -3.75 2.91
CA ASP A 33 13.23 -2.74 3.53
C ASP A 33 13.94 -1.86 2.49
N LYS A 34 14.51 -2.45 1.42
CA LYS A 34 15.14 -1.70 0.32
C LYS A 34 14.20 -0.69 -0.35
N VAL A 35 12.93 -1.05 -0.54
CA VAL A 35 11.94 -0.18 -1.19
C VAL A 35 11.53 0.93 -0.24
N LYS A 36 11.29 0.61 1.03
CA LYS A 36 11.00 1.61 2.07
C LYS A 36 12.14 2.63 2.18
N ASP A 37 13.39 2.19 2.21
CA ASP A 37 14.56 3.08 2.28
C ASP A 37 14.61 4.03 1.08
N THR A 38 14.40 3.49 -0.12
CA THR A 38 14.38 4.28 -1.35
C THR A 38 13.26 5.33 -1.32
N LEU A 39 12.06 4.91 -0.91
CA LEU A 39 10.91 5.81 -0.80
C LEU A 39 11.13 6.90 0.26
N SER A 40 11.72 6.56 1.41
CA SER A 40 12.05 7.54 2.44
C SER A 40 12.98 8.64 1.92
N ILE A 41 14.02 8.28 1.17
CA ILE A 41 14.93 9.27 0.54
C ILE A 41 14.16 10.18 -0.42
N PHE A 42 13.28 9.63 -1.25
CA PHE A 42 12.47 10.42 -2.18
C PHE A 42 11.52 11.37 -1.45
N ILE A 43 10.85 10.89 -0.41
CA ILE A 43 9.94 11.69 0.41
C ILE A 43 10.71 12.84 1.08
N GLU A 44 11.84 12.55 1.72
CA GLU A 44 12.69 13.57 2.34
C GLU A 44 13.16 14.62 1.33
N ALA A 45 13.58 14.19 0.15
CA ALA A 45 14.01 15.09 -0.90
C ALA A 45 12.87 15.96 -1.45
N ALA A 46 11.66 15.39 -1.62
CA ALA A 46 10.48 16.13 -2.06
C ALA A 46 10.05 17.18 -1.02
N LEU A 47 10.04 16.80 0.27
CA LEU A 47 9.78 17.71 1.38
C LEU A 47 10.79 18.85 1.42
N ALA A 48 12.08 18.57 1.21
CA ALA A 48 13.13 19.59 1.16
C ALA A 48 12.96 20.56 -0.03
N ARG A 49 12.39 20.09 -1.14
CA ARG A 49 12.05 20.94 -2.30
C ARG A 49 10.72 21.70 -2.14
N GLY A 50 9.93 21.39 -1.11
CA GLY A 50 8.60 21.97 -0.91
C GLY A 50 7.57 21.48 -1.93
N GLU A 51 7.74 20.25 -2.45
CA GLU A 51 6.79 19.63 -3.36
C GLU A 51 5.53 19.18 -2.61
N PRO A 52 4.32 19.39 -3.17
CA PRO A 52 3.05 19.04 -2.55
C PRO A 52 2.75 17.54 -2.54
#